data_AF-A0AAN8FCG0-F1
#
_entry.id   AF-A0AAN8FCG0-F1
#
_cell.length_a   1.000
_cell.length_b   1.000
_cell.length_c   1.000
_cell.angle_alpha   90.00
_cell.angle_beta   90.00
_cell.angle_gamma   90.00
#
_symmetry.space_group_name_H-M   'P 1'
#
loop_
_entity.id
_entity.type
_entity.pdbx_description
1 polymer ?
#
loop_
_entity_poly.entity_id
_entity_poly.type
_entity_poly.pdbx_seq_one_letter_code
_entity_poly.pdbx_strand_id
1 'polypeptide(L)'
;MGFELMQVLQGDAGDRFHSLDDIYYFGGQHAHELIAVEDHVPEQPGEIELRVGDVIGVAGNHWDGFSKGVNRRTDANGLYPSYK
;
A
#
# COMPACT_ATOMS: atom_id res chain seq x y z
N MET A 1 18.99 2.83 -1.18
CA MET A 1 19.92 3.98 -1.31
C MET A 1 19.88 4.64 -2.68
N GLY A 2 19.91 3.92 -3.80
CA GLY A 2 19.88 4.55 -5.13
C GLY A 2 18.60 5.38 -5.38
N PHE A 3 17.45 4.87 -4.92
CA PHE A 3 16.17 5.57 -5.02
C PHE A 3 16.15 6.88 -4.24
N GLU A 4 16.68 6.88 -3.01
CA GLU A 4 16.70 8.06 -2.14
C GLU A 4 17.65 9.15 -2.66
N LEU A 5 18.82 8.75 -3.19
CA LEU A 5 19.75 9.70 -3.82
C LEU A 5 19.18 10.31 -5.11
N MET A 6 18.36 9.57 -5.85
CA MET A 6 17.72 10.07 -7.08
C MET A 6 16.84 11.28 -6.82
N GLN A 7 16.13 11.30 -5.69
CA GLN A 7 15.21 12.39 -5.33
C GLN A 7 15.95 13.72 -5.18
N VAL A 8 17.16 13.71 -4.62
CA VAL A 8 17.99 14.92 -4.45
C VAL A 8 18.51 15.43 -5.79
N LEU A 9 18.78 14.53 -6.74
CA LEU A 9 19.42 14.87 -8.01
C LEU A 9 18.43 15.30 -9.10
N GLN A 10 17.20 14.77 -9.08
CA GLN A 10 16.25 14.91 -10.17
C GLN A 10 14.95 15.63 -9.75
N GLY A 11 14.76 15.92 -8.45
CA GLY A 11 13.53 16.54 -7.94
C GLY A 11 12.44 15.49 -7.77
N ASP A 12 11.29 15.68 -8.45
CA ASP A 12 10.17 14.74 -8.39
C ASP A 12 10.47 13.49 -9.23
N ALA A 13 11.07 12.50 -8.56
CA ALA A 13 11.44 11.20 -9.11
C ALA A 13 10.82 10.06 -8.29
N GLY A 14 9.73 10.35 -7.56
CA GLY A 14 9.10 9.39 -6.66
C GLY A 14 8.51 8.19 -7.39
N ASP A 15 8.17 8.35 -8.67
CA ASP A 15 7.59 7.32 -9.55
C ASP A 15 8.64 6.65 -10.46
N ARG A 16 9.90 7.08 -10.42
CA ARG A 16 10.97 6.62 -11.35
C ARG A 16 11.61 5.32 -10.90
N PHE A 17 10.79 4.35 -10.51
CA PHE A 17 11.25 3.01 -10.15
C PHE A 17 10.17 1.97 -10.46
N HIS A 18 10.60 0.73 -10.61
CA HIS A 18 9.72 -0.43 -10.59
C HIS A 18 10.36 -1.46 -9.69
N SER A 19 9.79 -1.66 -8.50
CA SER A 19 10.23 -2.68 -7.56
C SER A 19 9.67 -4.04 -7.96
N LEU A 20 10.42 -5.10 -7.71
CA LEU A 20 9.98 -6.48 -7.99
C LEU A 20 9.29 -7.13 -6.78
N ASP A 21 9.43 -6.52 -5.61
CA ASP A 21 8.97 -7.06 -4.34
C ASP A 21 8.28 -5.97 -3.50
N ASP A 22 9.04 -5.22 -2.70
CA ASP A 22 8.53 -4.34 -1.67
C ASP A 22 8.20 -2.95 -2.21
N ILE A 23 7.20 -2.33 -1.60
CA ILE A 23 7.04 -0.87 -1.66
C ILE A 23 8.18 -0.19 -0.89
N TYR A 24 8.39 1.09 -1.12
CA TYR A 24 9.39 1.84 -0.36
C TYR A 24 9.09 1.78 1.16
N TYR A 25 10.12 1.48 1.95
CA TYR A 25 10.09 1.56 3.41
C TYR A 25 11.47 1.92 3.97
N PHE A 26 11.49 2.36 5.22
CA PHE A 26 12.70 2.63 5.99
C PHE A 26 12.75 1.73 7.23
N GLY A 27 13.88 1.05 7.46
CA GLY A 27 14.05 0.15 8.60
C GLY A 27 13.85 0.87 9.94
N GLY A 28 12.89 0.40 10.75
CA GLY A 28 12.54 1.01 12.03
C GLY A 28 11.49 2.12 11.96
N GLN A 29 10.81 2.29 10.81
CA GLN A 29 9.71 3.24 10.67
C GLN A 29 8.50 2.91 11.56
N HIS A 30 7.66 3.92 11.79
CA HIS A 30 6.30 3.72 12.28
C HIS A 30 5.41 3.02 11.24
N ALA A 31 4.18 2.66 11.62
CA ALA A 31 3.23 2.02 10.73
C ALA A 31 3.04 2.82 9.44
N HIS A 32 3.11 2.13 8.29
CA HIS A 32 2.74 2.71 7.00
C HIS A 32 1.23 2.57 6.86
N GLU A 33 0.52 3.70 6.91
CA GLU A 33 -0.94 3.71 6.89
C GLU A 33 -1.48 4.45 5.68
N LEU A 34 -2.52 3.87 5.07
CA LEU A 34 -3.31 4.43 3.98
C LEU A 34 -4.73 4.69 4.47
N ILE A 35 -5.46 5.53 3.75
CA ILE A 35 -6.87 5.80 3.99
C ILE A 35 -7.65 5.35 2.76
N ALA A 36 -8.62 4.46 2.97
CA ALA A 36 -9.51 4.04 1.90
C ALA A 36 -10.34 5.23 1.38
N VAL A 37 -10.33 5.44 0.07
CA VAL A 37 -11.07 6.50 -0.62
C VAL A 37 -12.31 5.97 -1.35
N GLU A 38 -12.42 4.66 -1.52
CA GLU A 38 -13.59 3.98 -2.08
C GLU A 38 -13.99 2.75 -1.26
N ASP A 39 -15.29 2.43 -1.29
CA ASP A 39 -15.79 1.18 -0.70
C ASP A 39 -15.33 -0.04 -1.53
N HIS A 40 -15.10 -1.16 -0.85
CA HIS A 40 -14.82 -2.43 -1.49
C HIS A 40 -15.56 -3.56 -0.77
N VAL A 41 -16.40 -4.26 -1.53
CA VAL A 41 -16.97 -5.53 -1.14
C VAL A 41 -16.06 -6.63 -1.68
N PRO A 42 -15.54 -7.55 -0.83
CA PRO A 42 -14.70 -8.66 -1.28
C PRO A 42 -15.38 -9.52 -2.34
N GLU A 43 -14.71 -9.71 -3.48
CA GLU A 43 -15.19 -10.52 -4.60
C GLU A 43 -14.52 -11.90 -4.62
N GLN A 44 -13.29 -12.01 -4.11
CA GLN A 44 -12.52 -13.25 -4.05
C GLN A 44 -12.12 -13.64 -2.62
N PRO A 45 -11.90 -14.94 -2.36
CA PRO A 45 -11.34 -15.38 -1.08
C PRO A 45 -10.00 -14.72 -0.79
N GLY A 46 -9.87 -14.14 0.40
CA GLY A 46 -8.64 -13.48 0.85
C GLY A 46 -8.62 -11.96 0.65
N GLU A 47 -9.64 -11.38 0.02
CA GLU A 47 -9.86 -9.92 0.01
C GLU A 47 -10.48 -9.43 1.32
N ILE A 48 -10.31 -8.13 1.64
CA ILE A 48 -10.86 -7.48 2.83
C ILE A 48 -11.89 -6.41 2.47
N GLU A 49 -12.92 -6.25 3.31
CA GLU A 49 -13.87 -5.13 3.18
C GLU A 49 -13.15 -3.81 3.42
N LEU A 50 -13.40 -2.82 2.56
CA LEU A 50 -13.04 -1.42 2.78
C LEU A 50 -14.29 -0.57 2.85
N ARG A 51 -14.27 0.43 3.74
CA ARG A 51 -15.19 1.57 3.73
C ARG A 51 -14.40 2.85 3.64
N VAL A 52 -14.93 3.86 2.96
CA VAL A 52 -14.29 5.19 2.88
C VAL A 52 -13.92 5.69 4.28
N GLY A 53 -12.66 6.05 4.47
CA GLY A 53 -12.09 6.52 5.73
C GLY A 53 -11.47 5.43 6.61
N ASP A 54 -11.57 4.16 6.24
CA ASP A 54 -10.87 3.08 6.94
C ASP A 54 -9.35 3.27 6.86
N VAL A 55 -8.67 3.08 7.98
CA VAL A 55 -7.20 3.11 8.05
C VAL A 55 -6.67 1.72 7.72
N ILE A 56 -5.77 1.65 6.73
CA ILE A 56 -5.18 0.39 6.27
C ILE A 56 -3.68 0.40 6.57
N GLY A 57 -3.23 -0.53 7.41
CA GLY A 57 -1.81 -0.80 7.57
C GLY A 57 -1.29 -1.59 6.37
N VAL A 58 -0.58 -0.94 5.45
CA VAL A 58 -0.09 -1.57 4.23
C VAL A 58 1.12 -2.45 4.52
N ALA A 59 1.09 -3.67 3.98
CA ALA A 59 2.22 -4.60 4.02
C ALA A 59 3.04 -4.54 2.72
N GLY A 60 2.38 -4.36 1.57
CA GLY A 60 3.03 -4.24 0.27
C GLY A 60 2.02 -4.20 -0.88
N ASN A 61 2.54 -3.94 -2.08
CA ASN A 61 1.80 -3.98 -3.33
C ASN A 61 2.25 -5.21 -4.12
N HIS A 62 1.33 -5.97 -4.69
CA HIS A 62 1.65 -7.19 -5.43
C HIS A 62 1.93 -6.94 -6.92
N TRP A 63 1.82 -5.69 -7.37
CA TRP A 63 2.06 -5.25 -8.74
C TRP A 63 1.10 -5.86 -9.78
N ASP A 64 -0.04 -6.38 -9.34
CA ASP A 64 -1.09 -7.01 -10.16
C ASP A 64 -2.45 -6.27 -10.08
N GLY A 65 -2.46 -5.08 -9.48
CA GLY A 65 -3.66 -4.29 -9.20
C GLY A 65 -4.17 -4.42 -7.75
N PHE A 66 -3.62 -5.35 -6.97
CA PHE A 66 -3.95 -5.54 -5.55
C PHE A 66 -2.76 -5.24 -4.64
N SER A 67 -3.08 -4.79 -3.43
CA SER A 67 -2.16 -4.62 -2.32
C SER A 67 -2.61 -5.50 -1.16
N LYS A 68 -1.69 -5.78 -0.24
CA LYS A 68 -1.98 -6.53 0.98
C LYS A 68 -1.83 -5.64 2.19
N GLY A 69 -2.74 -5.80 3.15
CA GLY A 69 -2.68 -5.02 4.39
C GLY A 69 -3.73 -5.45 5.40
N VAL A 70 -3.77 -4.70 6.51
CA VAL A 70 -4.70 -4.91 7.61
C VAL A 70 -5.63 -3.72 7.72
N ASN A 71 -6.94 -3.95 7.61
CA ASN A 71 -7.93 -2.92 7.92
C ASN A 71 -8.04 -2.74 9.44
N ARG A 72 -7.65 -1.58 9.96
CA ARG A 72 -7.62 -1.29 11.41
C ARG A 72 -9.00 -1.27 12.06
N ARG A 73 -10.07 -1.06 11.29
CA ARG A 73 -11.45 -1.08 11.82
C ARG A 73 -11.92 -2.50 12.10
N THR A 74 -11.53 -3.46 11.28
CA THR A 74 -12.03 -4.85 11.32
C THR A 74 -10.99 -5.87 11.78
N ASP A 75 -9.73 -5.46 11.89
CA ASP A 75 -8.54 -6.31 12.08
C ASP A 75 -8.36 -7.40 11.00
N ALA A 76 -9.10 -7.31 9.89
CA ALA A 76 -8.99 -8.25 8.77
C ALA A 76 -7.69 -8.00 7.98
N ASN A 77 -6.97 -9.07 7.69
CA ASN A 77 -5.74 -9.06 6.89
C ASN A 77 -5.99 -9.75 5.55
N GLY A 78 -5.70 -9.08 4.44
CA GLY A 78 -5.88 -9.64 3.12
C GLY A 78 -5.65 -8.63 2.01
N LEU A 79 -6.18 -8.95 0.84
CA LEU A 79 -6.01 -8.19 -0.40
C LEU A 79 -7.06 -7.08 -0.53
N TYR A 80 -6.67 -5.99 -1.16
CA TYR A 80 -7.59 -4.93 -1.59
C TYR A 80 -7.07 -4.28 -2.88
N PRO A 81 -7.94 -3.72 -3.73
CA PRO A 81 -7.52 -3.05 -4.95
C PRO A 81 -6.66 -1.81 -4.62
N SER A 82 -5.47 -1.71 -5.22
CA SER A 82 -4.47 -0.68 -4.86
C SER A 82 -4.88 0.77 -5.18
N TYR A 83 -5.94 0.97 -5.97
CA TYR A 83 -6.43 2.30 -6.34
C TYR A 83 -7.50 2.85 -5.38
N LYS A 84 -7.96 2.04 -4.43
CA LYS A 84 -9.01 2.37 -3.45
C LYS A 84 -8.42 2.71 -2.10
#